data_AF-A0A1E7HPQ3-F1
#
_entry.id   AF-A0A1E7HPQ3-F1
#
_cell.length_a   1.000
_cell.length_b   1.000
_cell.length_c   1.000
_cell.angle_alpha   90.00
_cell.angle_beta   90.00
_cell.angle_gamma   90.00
#
_symmetry.space_group_name_H-M   'P 1'
#
loop_
_entity.id
_entity.type
_entity.pdbx_description
1 polymer ?
#
loop_
_entity_poly.entity_id
_entity_poly.type
_entity_poly.pdbx_seq_one_letter_code
_entity_poly.pdbx_strand_id
1 'polypeptide(L)' 'MLHYYRKQFLDYCQQADFSVRSIQALTIRLNELANFLKTQRIRSVKRVRYRHLIDFTADYNTPSIHVAKSRVWTLR' A
#
# COMPACT_ATOMS: atom_id res chain seq x y z
N MET A 1 -4.91 -10.02 -9.72
CA MET A 1 -3.46 -9.76 -9.85
C MET A 1 -2.86 -9.13 -8.60
N LEU A 2 -3.30 -7.94 -8.15
CA LEU A 2 -2.76 -7.32 -6.92
C LEU A 2 -2.94 -8.19 -5.66
N HIS A 3 -4.06 -8.91 -5.55
CA HIS A 3 -4.31 -9.87 -4.47
C HIS A 3 -3.24 -10.98 -4.37
N TYR A 4 -2.70 -11.40 -5.52
CA TYR A 4 -1.68 -12.46 -5.58
C TYR A 4 -0.34 -11.93 -5.07
N TYR A 5 0.14 -10.80 -5.62
CA TYR A 5 1.38 -10.16 -5.16
C TYR A 5 1.33 -9.75 -3.69
N ARG A 6 0.18 -9.26 -3.21
CA ARG A 6 -0.02 -8.92 -1.80
C ARG A 6 0.18 -10.14 -0.91
N LYS A 7 -0.41 -11.28 -1.26
CA LYS A 7 -0.28 -12.51 -0.47
C LYS A 7 1.18 -12.96 -0.44
N GLN A 8 1.82 -13.09 -1.60
CA GLN A 8 3.24 -13.48 -1.69
C GLN A 8 4.16 -12.57 -0.87
N PHE A 9 3.91 -11.26 -0.91
CA PHE A 9 4.70 -10.30 -0.13
C PHE A 9 4.50 -10.46 1.38
N LEU A 10 3.26 -10.67 1.84
CA LEU A 10 2.98 -10.90 3.26
C LEU A 10 3.56 -12.24 3.75
N ASP A 11 3.46 -13.29 2.93
CA ASP A 11 4.06 -14.60 3.20
C ASP A 11 5.60 -14.47 3.30
N TYR A 12 6.20 -13.67 2.42
CA TYR A 12 7.64 -13.35 2.49
C TYR A 12 7.99 -12.60 3.79
N CYS A 13 7.23 -11.57 4.17
CA CYS A 13 7.48 -10.85 5.42
C CYS A 13 7.39 -11.76 6.65
N GLN A 14 6.47 -12.73 6.65
CA GLN A 14 6.37 -13.75 7.70
C GLN A 14 7.63 -14.62 7.78
N GLN A 15 8.17 -15.03 6.63
CA GLN A 15 9.41 -15.82 6.57
C GLN A 15 10.66 -15.01 6.90
N ALA A 16 10.61 -13.69 6.72
CA ALA A 16 11.71 -12.77 7.04
C ALA A 16 11.68 -12.27 8.49
N ASP A 17 10.98 -12.97 9.39
CA ASP A 17 10.87 -12.67 10.83
C ASP A 17 10.34 -11.26 11.16
N PHE A 18 9.46 -10.71 10.30
CA PHE A 18 8.79 -9.46 10.63
C PHE A 18 7.86 -9.69 11.83
N SER A 19 7.82 -8.73 12.75
CA SER A 19 6.89 -8.81 13.89
C SER A 19 5.44 -8.92 13.43
N VAL A 20 4.61 -9.61 14.21
CA VAL A 20 3.16 -9.74 13.97
C VAL A 20 2.52 -8.37 13.78
N ARG A 21 2.92 -7.38 14.59
CA ARG A 21 2.42 -6.01 14.50
C ARG A 21 2.80 -5.35 13.16
N SER A 22 4.01 -5.58 12.67
CA SER A 22 4.46 -5.10 11.36
C SER A 22 3.66 -5.73 10.23
N ILE A 23 3.43 -7.06 10.29
CA ILE A 23 2.63 -7.78 9.28
C ILE A 23 1.19 -7.26 9.25
N GLN A 24 0.58 -7.04 10.43
CA GLN A 24 -0.76 -6.46 10.53
C GLN A 24 -0.81 -5.06 9.92
N ALA A 25 0.14 -4.20 10.27
CA ALA A 25 0.23 -2.84 9.72
C ALA A 25 0.40 -2.86 8.19
N LEU A 26 1.29 -3.71 7.66
CA LEU A 26 1.48 -3.91 6.22
C LEU A 26 0.22 -4.41 5.54
N THR A 27 -0.48 -5.36 6.15
CA THR A 27 -1.75 -5.90 5.64
C THR A 27 -2.79 -4.80 5.47
N ILE A 28 -2.96 -3.94 6.49
CA ILE A 28 -3.88 -2.80 6.45
C ILE A 28 -3.48 -1.85 5.30
N ARG A 29 -2.22 -1.46 5.20
CA ARG A 29 -1.75 -0.53 4.15
C ARG A 29 -1.88 -1.09 2.75
N LEU A 30 -1.59 -2.37 2.55
CA LEU A 30 -1.75 -3.04 1.25
C LEU A 30 -3.23 -3.17 0.87
N ASN A 31 -4.13 -3.33 1.83
CA ASN A 31 -5.58 -3.31 1.59
C ASN A 31 -6.07 -1.91 1.20
N GLU A 32 -5.59 -0.86 1.87
CA GLU A 32 -5.85 0.53 1.50
C GLU A 32 -5.41 0.81 0.06
N LEU A 33 -4.17 0.45 -0.30
CA LEU A 33 -3.64 0.61 -1.65
C LEU A 33 -4.45 -0.19 -2.67
N ALA A 34 -4.86 -1.42 -2.33
CA ALA A 34 -5.68 -2.22 -3.22
C ALA A 34 -7.04 -1.59 -3.51
N ASN A 35 -7.66 -0.97 -2.51
CA ASN A 35 -8.92 -0.28 -2.67
C ASN A 35 -8.75 1.01 -3.49
N PHE A 36 -7.69 1.78 -3.24
CA PHE A 36 -7.36 2.95 -4.06
C PHE A 36 -7.16 2.58 -5.54
N LEU A 37 -6.40 1.53 -5.84
CA LEU A 37 -6.19 1.13 -7.24
C LEU A 37 -7.50 0.66 -7.91
N LYS A 38 -8.43 0.07 -7.14
CA LYS A 38 -9.78 -0.27 -7.65
C LYS A 38 -10.58 0.98 -7.99
N THR A 39 -10.57 2.02 -7.16
CA THR A 39 -11.31 3.28 -7.45
C THR A 39 -10.77 3.96 -8.70
N GLN A 40 -9.45 3.88 -8.93
CA GLN A 40 -8.79 4.36 -10.15
C GLN A 40 -8.94 3.43 -11.37
N ARG A 41 -9.69 2.31 -11.25
CA ARG A 41 -9.87 1.27 -12.28
C ARG A 41 -8.55 0.66 -12.79
N ILE A 42 -7.50 0.67 -11.97
CA ILE A 42 -6.20 0.10 -12.27
C ILE A 42 -6.19 -1.38 -11.90
N ARG A 43 -6.17 -2.26 -12.91
CA ARG A 43 -6.26 -3.71 -12.73
C ARG A 43 -4.91 -4.45 -12.69
N SER A 44 -3.83 -3.76 -13.03
CA SER A 44 -2.47 -4.34 -13.11
C SER A 44 -1.45 -3.44 -12.43
N VAL A 45 -0.53 -4.05 -11.67
CA VAL A 45 0.58 -3.34 -11.01
C VAL A 45 1.47 -2.63 -12.01
N LYS A 46 1.65 -3.20 -13.21
CA LYS A 46 2.43 -2.60 -14.30
C LYS A 46 1.84 -1.28 -14.82
N ARG A 47 0.58 -0.97 -14.51
CA ARG A 47 -0.09 0.29 -14.86
C ARG A 47 -0.06 1.32 -13.73
N VAL A 48 0.53 0.97 -12.59
CA VAL A 48 0.76 1.93 -11.50
C VAL A 48 1.89 2.85 -11.93
N ARG A 49 1.59 4.16 -11.96
CA ARG A 49 2.54 5.22 -12.27
C ARG A 49 2.85 5.97 -10.98
N TYR A 50 3.98 6.67 -10.97
CA TYR A 50 4.39 7.48 -9.82
C TYR A 50 3.30 8.46 -9.36
N ARG A 51 2.57 9.08 -10.29
CA ARG A 51 1.43 9.95 -9.94
C ARG A 51 0.36 9.25 -9.10
N HIS A 52 0.03 8.00 -9.40
CA HIS A 52 -0.95 7.24 -8.60
C HIS A 52 -0.44 7.00 -7.18
N LEU A 53 0.87 6.87 -6.99
CA LEU A 53 1.48 6.73 -5.67
C LEU A 53 1.46 8.06 -4.90
N ILE A 54 1.67 9.19 -5.57
CA ILE A 54 1.48 10.53 -4.98
C ILE A 54 0.03 10.69 -4.53
N ASP A 55 -0.94 10.46 -5.42
CA ASP A 55 -2.37 10.58 -5.14
C ASP A 55 -2.78 9.69 -3.94
N PHE A 56 -2.20 8.48 -3.84
CA PHE A 56 -2.43 7.58 -2.70
C PHE A 56 -1.85 8.11 -1.39
N THR A 57 -0.64 8.65 -1.42
CA THR A 57 0.07 9.06 -0.20
C THR A 57 -0.40 10.40 0.35
N ALA A 58 -0.76 11.34 -0.53
CA ALA A 58 -1.22 12.67 -0.18
C ALA A 58 -2.71 12.70 0.16
N ASP A 59 -3.56 12.14 -0.71
CA ASP A 59 -4.99 12.51 -0.72
C ASP A 59 -5.93 11.35 -0.39
N TYR A 60 -5.47 10.10 -0.50
CA TYR A 60 -6.37 8.95 -0.33
C TYR A 60 -6.91 8.81 1.10
N ASN A 61 -8.23 8.85 1.20
CA ASN A 61 -9.02 8.76 2.43
C ASN A 61 -8.74 9.90 3.43
N THR A 62 -8.45 11.10 2.91
CA THR A 62 -8.28 12.35 3.68
C THR A 62 -7.44 12.14 4.96
N PRO A 63 -6.18 11.69 4.80
CA PRO A 63 -5.36 11.30 5.94
C PRO A 63 -5.08 12.49 6.86
N SER A 64 -4.97 12.23 8.17
CA SER A 64 -4.43 13.23 9.09
C SER A 64 -2.99 13.59 8.71
N ILE A 65 -2.52 14.77 9.10
CA ILE A 65 -1.17 15.27 8.77
C ILE A 65 -0.07 14.27 9.16
N HIS A 66 -0.21 13.59 10.29
CA HIS A 66 0.76 12.58 10.74
C HIS A 66 0.79 11.35 9.81
N VAL A 67 -0.38 10.91 9.34
CA VAL A 67 -0.50 9.79 8.40
C VAL A 67 0.01 10.18 7.02
N ALA A 68 -0.34 11.37 6.53
CA ALA A 68 0.13 11.91 5.26
C ALA A 68 1.67 12.02 5.26
N LYS A 69 2.25 12.57 6.33
CA LYS A 69 3.72 12.68 6.47
C LYS A 69 4.38 11.31 6.40
N SER A 70 3.92 10.33 7.18
CA SER A 70 4.45 8.96 7.14
C SER A 70 4.34 8.33 5.75
N ARG A 71 3.24 8.53 5.04
CA ARG A 71 3.03 8.00 3.68
C ARG A 71 3.96 8.66 2.66
N VAL A 72 4.12 9.98 2.69
CA VAL A 72 5.02 10.71 1.78
C VAL A 72 6.46 10.24 1.94
N TRP A 73 6.90 9.93 3.17
CA TRP A 73 8.24 9.37 3.41
C TRP A 73 8.47 8.02 2.72
N THR A 74 7.43 7.25 2.41
CA THR A 74 7.57 5.96 1.70
C THR A 74 7.75 6.11 0.18
N LEU A 75 7.64 7.33 -0.37
CA LEU A 75 7.90 7.62 -1.78
C LEU A 75 9.33 8.09 -2.07
N ARG A 76 10.17 8.23 -1.04
CA ARG A 76 11.60 8.49 -1.17
C ARG A 76 12.35 7.18 -1.25
#